data_AF-A0A960M9M1-F1
#
_entry.id   AF-A0A960M9M1-F1
#
_cell.length_a   1.000
_cell.length_b   1.000
_cell.length_c   1.000
_cell.angle_alpha   90.00
_cell.angle_beta   90.00
_cell.angle_gamma   90.00
#
_symmetry.space_group_name_H-M   'P 1'
#
loop_
_entity.id
_entity.type
_entity.pdbx_description
1 polymer ?
#
loop_
_entity_poly.entity_id
_entity_poly.type
_entity_poly.pdbx_seq_one_letter_code
_entity_poly.pdbx_strand_id
1 'polypeptide(L)'
;MQQPDHKQAMEMLNSTLREMKGELGEVDGMSLKGPKKKMAKHMHEIYDEISELIEKYENSHEHDDLNHAFRQIEILKPAFVLNYNEILR
;
A
#
# COMPACT_ATOMS: atom_id res chain seq x y z
N MET A 1 -13.40 16.94 -13.26
CA MET A 1 -12.01 16.77 -12.78
C MET A 1 -11.20 16.25 -13.96
N GLN A 2 -10.09 16.90 -14.33
CA GLN A 2 -9.16 16.32 -15.30
C GLN A 2 -8.52 15.08 -14.66
N GLN A 3 -8.49 13.97 -15.39
CA GLN A 3 -7.81 12.76 -14.93
C GLN A 3 -6.30 12.97 -15.01
N PRO A 4 -5.52 12.45 -14.04
CA PRO A 4 -4.07 12.53 -14.10
C PRO A 4 -3.57 11.82 -15.35
N ASP A 5 -2.54 12.38 -15.97
CA ASP A 5 -1.81 11.64 -17.00
C ASP A 5 -1.08 10.44 -16.38
N HIS A 6 -0.61 9.51 -17.22
CA HIS A 6 0.01 8.27 -16.72
C HIS A 6 1.17 8.54 -15.76
N LYS A 7 2.00 9.56 -16.04
CA LYS A 7 3.14 9.93 -15.20
C LYS A 7 2.69 10.44 -13.84
N GLN A 8 1.70 11.34 -13.84
CA GLN A 8 1.10 11.87 -12.60
C GLN A 8 0.47 10.75 -11.76
N ALA A 9 -0.27 9.84 -12.41
CA ALA A 9 -0.88 8.69 -11.76
C ALA A 9 0.19 7.80 -11.10
N MET A 10 1.23 7.43 -11.84
CA MET A 10 2.33 6.62 -11.30
C MET A 10 3.08 7.33 -10.18
N GLU A 11 3.27 8.65 -10.25
CA GLU A 11 3.91 9.41 -9.17
C GLU A 11 3.10 9.36 -7.86
N MET A 12 1.77 9.50 -7.95
CA MET A 12 0.86 9.39 -6.80
C MET A 12 0.86 7.97 -6.20
N LEU A 13 0.72 6.96 -7.04
CA LEU A 13 0.70 5.55 -6.64
C LEU A 13 2.02 5.14 -5.98
N ASN A 14 3.15 5.47 -6.61
CA ASN A 14 4.47 5.18 -6.07
C ASN A 14 4.80 5.96 -4.79
N SER A 15 4.27 7.17 -4.63
CA SER A 15 4.38 7.90 -3.36
C SER A 15 3.73 7.12 -2.22
N THR A 16 2.54 6.58 -2.45
CA THR A 16 1.81 5.76 -1.46
C THR A 16 2.58 4.50 -1.10
N LEU A 17 3.11 3.76 -2.08
CA LEU A 17 3.95 2.59 -1.81
C LEU A 17 5.21 2.92 -1.02
N ARG A 18 5.87 4.05 -1.33
CA ARG A 18 7.09 4.46 -0.59
C ARG A 18 6.82 4.74 0.87
N GLU A 19 5.70 5.40 1.19
CA GLU A 19 5.27 5.62 2.58
C GLU A 19 5.09 4.29 3.32
N MET A 20 4.26 3.40 2.76
CA MET A 20 3.96 2.10 3.38
C MET A 20 5.21 1.22 3.52
N LYS A 21 6.12 1.25 2.55
CA LYS A 21 7.39 0.53 2.61
C LYS A 21 8.29 1.06 3.73
N GLY A 22 8.28 2.36 3.98
CA GLY A 22 8.97 2.96 5.12
C GLY A 22 8.44 2.43 6.45
N GLU A 23 7.11 2.44 6.61
CA GLU A 23 6.42 1.93 7.80
C GLU A 23 6.69 0.42 8.02
N LEU A 24 6.71 -0.40 6.96
CA LEU A 24 7.12 -1.81 7.04
C LEU A 24 8.57 -1.97 7.49
N GLY A 25 9.48 -1.13 6.98
CA GLY A 25 10.89 -1.17 7.38
C GLY A 25 11.09 -0.90 8.87
N GLU A 26 10.30 0.02 9.45
CA GLU A 26 10.29 0.25 10.89
C GLU A 26 9.77 -0.97 11.67
N VAL A 27 8.66 -1.55 11.22
CA VAL A 27 8.05 -2.76 11.82
C VAL A 27 8.98 -3.97 11.77
N ASP A 28 9.65 -4.20 10.64
CA ASP A 28 10.57 -5.33 10.46
C ASP A 28 11.82 -5.22 11.35
N GLY A 29 12.20 -3.99 11.72
CA GLY A 29 13.24 -3.74 12.72
C GLY A 29 12.85 -4.13 14.15
N MET A 30 11.58 -4.43 14.42
CA MET A 30 11.07 -4.72 15.76
C MET A 30 11.07 -6.22 16.08
N SER A 31 11.39 -6.57 17.33
CA SER A 31 11.27 -7.94 17.84
C SER A 31 9.82 -8.29 18.22
N LEU A 32 8.94 -8.40 17.23
CA LEU A 32 7.50 -8.63 17.43
C LEU A 32 7.18 -10.10 17.77
N LYS A 33 6.18 -10.28 18.65
CA LYS A 33 5.65 -11.59 19.06
C LYS A 33 4.14 -11.57 19.13
N GLY A 34 3.53 -12.75 19.06
CA GLY A 34 2.09 -12.93 19.28
C GLY A 34 1.23 -12.10 18.31
N PRO A 35 0.21 -11.37 18.80
CA PRO A 35 -0.70 -10.59 17.96
C PRO A 35 -0.01 -9.57 17.06
N LYS A 36 1.00 -8.85 17.57
CA LYS A 36 1.74 -7.84 16.79
C LYS A 36 2.48 -8.44 15.60
N LYS A 37 3.02 -9.65 15.74
CA LYS A 37 3.64 -10.37 14.61
C LYS A 37 2.61 -10.75 13.53
N LYS A 38 1.37 -11.07 13.93
CA LYS A 38 0.28 -11.33 12.97
C LYS A 38 -0.16 -10.05 12.26
N MET A 39 -0.24 -8.93 12.99
CA MET A 39 -0.53 -7.61 12.40
C MET A 39 0.55 -7.20 11.38
N ALA A 40 1.83 -7.38 11.71
CA ALA A 40 2.93 -7.12 10.77
C ALA A 40 2.79 -7.97 9.49
N LYS A 41 2.49 -9.27 9.62
CA LYS A 41 2.25 -10.14 8.46
C LYS A 41 1.10 -9.62 7.59
N HIS A 42 0.01 -9.17 8.21
CA HIS A 42 -1.13 -8.60 7.49
C HIS A 42 -0.79 -7.26 6.80
N MET A 43 0.07 -6.44 7.41
CA MET A 43 0.57 -5.22 6.75
C MET A 43 1.39 -5.55 5.50
N HIS A 44 2.25 -6.57 5.55
CA HIS A 44 2.98 -7.06 4.36
C HIS A 44 2.01 -7.55 3.28
N GLU A 45 1.00 -8.33 3.64
CA GLU A 45 -0.03 -8.81 2.68
C GLU A 45 -0.76 -7.65 1.98
N ILE A 46 -1.13 -6.60 2.72
CA ILE A 46 -1.76 -5.39 2.15
C ILE A 46 -0.80 -4.64 1.22
N TYR A 47 0.47 -4.50 1.62
CA TYR A 47 1.47 -3.82 0.80
C TYR A 47 1.70 -4.56 -0.52
N ASP A 48 1.83 -5.88 -0.47
CA ASP A 48 2.02 -6.72 -1.65
C ASP A 48 0.83 -6.60 -2.61
N GLU A 49 -0.41 -6.67 -2.09
CA GLU A 49 -1.64 -6.50 -2.89
C GLU A 49 -1.68 -5.13 -3.60
N ILE A 50 -1.37 -4.04 -2.88
CA ILE A 50 -1.31 -2.70 -3.48
C ILE A 50 -0.18 -2.62 -4.52
N SER A 51 0.97 -3.24 -4.25
CA SER A 51 2.11 -3.25 -5.18
C SER A 51 1.76 -3.95 -6.50
N GLU A 52 1.10 -5.10 -6.43
CA GLU A 52 0.66 -5.85 -7.63
C GLU A 52 -0.35 -5.05 -8.47
N LEU A 53 -1.27 -4.33 -7.83
CA LEU A 53 -2.24 -3.48 -8.52
C LEU A 53 -1.58 -2.32 -9.27
N ILE A 54 -0.57 -1.71 -8.67
CA ILE A 54 0.19 -0.62 -9.28
C ILE A 54 1.03 -1.14 -10.44
N GLU A 55 1.71 -2.27 -10.28
CA GLU A 55 2.46 -2.94 -11.35
C GLU A 55 1.54 -3.32 -12.52
N LYS A 56 0.32 -3.79 -12.23
CA LYS A 56 -0.66 -4.09 -13.27
C LYS A 56 -0.99 -2.86 -14.11
N TYR A 57 -1.29 -1.72 -13.46
CA TYR A 57 -1.55 -0.47 -14.15
C TYR A 57 -0.33 0.05 -14.91
N GLU A 58 0.87 -0.06 -14.35
CA GLU A 58 2.12 0.33 -15.02
C GLU A 58 2.31 -0.43 -16.34
N ASN A 59 1.96 -1.71 -16.36
CA ASN A 59 2.08 -2.54 -17.55
C ASN A 59 0.95 -2.32 -18.56
N SER A 60 -0.30 -2.22 -18.10
CA SER A 60 -1.46 -2.13 -18.99
C SER A 60 -1.70 -0.72 -19.53
N HIS A 61 -1.38 0.31 -18.75
CA HIS A 61 -1.77 1.71 -18.96
C HIS A 61 -3.29 1.91 -19.11
N GLU A 62 -4.08 0.91 -18.74
CA GLU A 62 -5.53 0.92 -18.87
C GLU A 62 -6.16 1.75 -17.75
N HIS A 63 -7.13 2.57 -18.12
CA HIS A 63 -7.80 3.46 -17.17
C HIS A 63 -8.60 2.68 -16.11
N ASP A 64 -9.14 1.52 -16.48
CA ASP A 64 -9.84 0.63 -15.56
C ASP A 64 -8.91 0.06 -14.49
N ASP A 65 -7.67 -0.28 -14.85
CA ASP A 65 -6.66 -0.75 -13.90
C ASP A 65 -6.23 0.37 -12.94
N LEU A 66 -6.10 1.61 -13.44
CA LEU A 66 -5.85 2.78 -12.60
C LEU A 66 -6.95 2.99 -11.56
N ASN A 67 -8.21 2.99 -12.01
CA ASN A 67 -9.37 3.18 -11.14
C ASN A 67 -9.48 2.05 -10.11
N HIS A 68 -9.17 0.83 -10.53
CA HIS A 68 -9.13 -0.32 -9.64
C HIS A 68 -8.06 -0.15 -8.56
N ALA A 69 -6.83 0.23 -8.94
CA ALA A 69 -5.73 0.47 -8.01
C ALA A 69 -6.10 1.56 -6.97
N PHE A 70 -6.62 2.71 -7.41
CA PHE A 70 -7.03 3.78 -6.48
C PHE A 70 -8.12 3.31 -5.50
N ARG A 71 -9.15 2.62 -5.99
CA ARG A 71 -10.23 2.12 -5.15
C ARG A 71 -9.73 1.13 -4.10
N GLN A 72 -8.82 0.23 -4.48
CA GLN A 72 -8.26 -0.73 -3.54
C GLN A 72 -7.35 -0.07 -2.50
N ILE A 73 -6.54 0.90 -2.91
CA ILE A 73 -5.72 1.71 -1.98
C ILE A 73 -6.62 2.40 -0.95
N GLU A 74 -7.74 3.00 -1.36
CA GLU A 74 -8.70 3.64 -0.44
C GLU A 74 -9.30 2.65 0.58
N ILE A 75 -9.50 1.39 0.19
CA ILE A 75 -10.05 0.34 1.05
C ILE A 75 -8.99 -0.22 2.01
N LEU A 76 -7.79 -0.48 1.51
CA LEU A 76 -6.75 -1.24 2.22
C LEU A 76 -5.82 -0.36 3.07
N LYS A 77 -5.51 0.87 2.61
CA LYS A 77 -4.61 1.80 3.35
C LYS A 77 -5.09 2.07 4.78
N PRO A 78 -6.39 2.27 5.08
CA PRO A 78 -6.85 2.45 6.45
C PRO A 78 -6.54 1.25 7.37
N ALA A 79 -6.68 0.02 6.86
CA ALA A 79 -6.36 -1.19 7.63
C ALA A 79 -4.85 -1.32 7.89
N PHE A 80 -4.02 -0.97 6.90
CA PHE A 80 -2.57 -0.90 7.06
C PHE A 80 -2.19 0.08 8.17
N VAL A 81 -2.70 1.32 8.11
CA VAL A 81 -2.41 2.38 9.09
C VAL A 81 -2.89 2.01 10.49
N LEU A 82 -4.06 1.36 10.62
CA LEU A 82 -4.54 0.85 11.91
C LEU A 82 -3.58 -0.21 12.49
N ASN A 83 -3.18 -1.20 11.70
CA ASN A 83 -2.22 -2.21 12.16
C ASN A 83 -0.88 -1.58 12.57
N TYR A 84 -0.37 -0.62 11.80
CA TYR A 84 0.86 0.09 12.12
C TYR A 84 0.77 0.79 13.47
N ASN A 85 -0.29 1.59 13.68
CA ASN A 85 -0.52 2.29 14.93
C ASN A 85 -0.66 1.35 16.14
N GLU A 86 -1.34 0.20 15.97
CA GLU A 86 -1.48 -0.80 17.03
C GLU A 86 -0.17 -1.52 17.35
N ILE A 87 0.74 -1.69 16.38
CA ILE A 87 2.08 -2.22 16.63
C ILE A 87 2.90 -1.25 17.48
N LEU A 88 2.78 0.06 17.23
CA LEU A 88 3.54 1.11 17.92
C LEU A 88 3.06 1.42 19.36
N ARG A 89 1.84 1.00 19.73
CA ARG A 89 1.27 1.16 21.08
C ARG A 89 1.80 0.13 22.07
#